data_AF-A0A7M7JYG1-F1
#
_entry.id   AF-A0A7M7JYG1-F1
#
_cell.length_a   1.000
_cell.length_b   1.000
_cell.length_c   1.000
_cell.angle_alpha   90.00
_cell.angle_beta   90.00
_cell.angle_gamma   90.00
#
_symmetry.space_group_name_H-M   'P 1'
#
loop_
_entity.id
_entity.type
_entity.pdbx_description
1 polymer ?
#
loop_
_entity_poly.entity_id
_entity_poly.type
_entity_poly.pdbx_seq_one_letter_code
_entity_poly.pdbx_strand_id
1 'polypeptide(L)'
;MMLLDLFTVVFAVMLMMNENNAKQLDSYVNCGGTGHIENITVVPCESEPCEFAKGSKVNVHFIGSFSHDANSVRVQPSVIVDKMNVTLTGVDQELCGKHVQCPIKANELRDAEIEIPIFNVYPNIKTEVVFMIFSENVLQFCVRTKIIISDKK
;
A
#
# COMPACT_ATOMS: atom_id res chain seq x y z
N MET A 1 28.25 13.87 -40.65
CA MET A 1 28.51 13.65 -39.21
C MET A 1 27.47 14.44 -38.39
N MET A 2 26.18 14.12 -38.57
CA MET A 2 25.05 14.86 -37.98
C MET A 2 23.76 14.01 -37.87
N LEU A 3 23.76 12.78 -38.40
CA LEU A 3 22.62 11.85 -38.38
C LEU A 3 22.80 10.71 -37.35
N LEU A 4 24.00 10.57 -36.79
CA LEU A 4 24.32 9.55 -35.78
C LEU A 4 23.94 10.00 -34.35
N ASP A 5 23.72 11.30 -34.12
CA ASP A 5 23.38 11.85 -32.80
C ASP A 5 21.88 11.78 -32.50
N LEU A 6 21.03 11.66 -33.52
CA LEU A 6 19.58 11.54 -33.32
C LEU A 6 19.19 10.11 -32.90
N PHE A 7 19.87 9.09 -33.43
CA PHE A 7 19.58 7.68 -33.12
C PHE A 7 20.01 7.27 -31.71
N THR A 8 21.09 7.84 -31.17
CA THR A 8 21.55 7.57 -29.80
C THR A 8 20.65 8.20 -28.73
N VAL A 9 20.10 9.40 -28.98
CA VAL A 9 19.17 10.05 -28.05
C VAL A 9 17.85 9.28 -27.94
N VAL A 10 17.33 8.72 -29.04
CA VAL A 10 16.08 7.93 -29.03
C VAL A 10 16.24 6.65 -28.20
N PHE A 11 17.38 5.97 -28.25
CA PHE A 11 17.64 4.78 -27.43
C PHE A 11 17.78 5.10 -25.93
N ALA A 12 18.31 6.27 -25.56
CA ALA A 12 18.46 6.66 -24.16
C ALA A 12 17.11 7.02 -23.49
N VAL A 13 16.15 7.55 -24.25
CA VAL A 13 14.82 7.91 -23.72
C VAL A 13 13.94 6.67 -23.49
N MET A 14 14.21 5.55 -24.17
CA MET A 14 13.43 4.31 -24.05
C MET A 14 13.83 3.40 -22.88
N LEU A 15 14.88 3.73 -22.11
CA LEU A 15 15.35 2.92 -20.97
C LEU A 15 14.79 3.36 -19.60
N MET A 16 13.88 4.32 -19.55
CA MET A 16 13.08 4.59 -18.34
C MET A 16 11.82 3.71 -18.35
N MET A 17 11.98 2.39 -18.55
CA MET A 17 10.89 1.46 -18.25
C MET A 17 10.81 1.36 -16.73
N ASN A 18 10.06 2.26 -16.11
CA ASN A 18 9.66 2.10 -14.72
C ASN A 18 8.80 0.83 -14.67
N GLU A 19 9.34 -0.24 -14.09
CA GLU A 19 8.56 -1.45 -13.78
C GLU A 19 7.51 -1.07 -12.72
N ASN A 20 6.43 -0.44 -13.16
CA ASN A 20 5.23 -0.29 -12.35
C ASN A 20 4.56 -1.66 -12.27
N ASN A 21 5.16 -2.55 -11.48
CA ASN A 21 4.59 -3.85 -11.12
C ASN A 21 3.40 -3.60 -10.19
N ALA A 22 2.30 -3.09 -10.71
CA ALA A 22 1.09 -2.87 -9.95
C ALA A 22 0.24 -4.13 -9.98
N LYS A 23 -0.20 -4.59 -8.81
CA LYS A 23 -1.12 -5.71 -8.70
C LYS A 23 -2.31 -5.38 -7.81
N GLN A 24 -3.50 -5.56 -8.37
CA GLN A 24 -4.73 -5.65 -7.60
C GLN A 24 -4.67 -6.95 -6.77
N LEU A 25 -4.89 -6.83 -5.46
CA LEU A 25 -4.85 -7.97 -4.55
C LEU A 25 -6.08 -8.85 -4.73
N ASP A 26 -5.84 -10.09 -5.12
CA ASP A 26 -6.85 -11.14 -5.25
C ASP A 26 -6.98 -11.96 -3.96
N SER A 27 -5.89 -12.08 -3.19
CA SER A 27 -5.81 -12.89 -1.98
C SER A 27 -5.59 -12.05 -0.71
N TYR A 28 -6.70 -11.56 -0.17
CA TYR A 28 -6.76 -10.96 1.16
C TYR A 28 -7.97 -11.45 1.94
N VAL A 29 -7.90 -11.31 3.26
CA VAL A 29 -9.00 -11.60 4.18
C VAL A 29 -9.53 -10.28 4.73
N ASN A 30 -10.81 -10.01 4.52
CA ASN A 30 -11.52 -8.97 5.26
C ASN A 30 -11.75 -9.46 6.70
N CYS A 31 -11.04 -8.87 7.66
CA CYS A 31 -11.10 -9.23 9.07
C CYS A 31 -12.10 -8.42 9.89
N GLY A 32 -12.92 -7.58 9.25
CA GLY A 32 -13.96 -6.79 9.87
C GLY A 32 -13.91 -5.31 9.48
N GLY A 33 -14.71 -4.53 10.20
CA GLY A 33 -14.98 -3.14 9.88
C GLY A 33 -16.35 -2.96 9.20
N THR A 34 -16.85 -1.74 9.24
CA THR A 34 -18.21 -1.42 8.75
C THR A 34 -18.23 -0.87 7.32
N GLY A 35 -17.07 -0.53 6.75
CA GLY A 35 -16.96 -0.01 5.39
C GLY A 35 -16.95 -1.12 4.34
N HIS A 36 -17.00 -0.72 3.08
CA HIS A 36 -16.88 -1.62 1.93
C HIS A 36 -15.58 -1.38 1.15
N ILE A 37 -14.84 -2.46 0.88
CA ILE A 37 -13.60 -2.43 0.08
C ILE A 37 -13.98 -2.73 -1.36
N GLU A 38 -13.70 -1.80 -2.26
CA GLU A 38 -13.89 -2.00 -3.71
C GLU A 38 -12.63 -2.59 -4.34
N ASN A 39 -11.47 -2.01 -4.03
CA ASN A 39 -10.20 -2.41 -4.63
C ASN A 39 -9.00 -2.11 -3.71
N ILE A 40 -7.98 -2.97 -3.77
CA ILE A 40 -6.68 -2.75 -3.16
C ILE A 40 -5.63 -3.07 -4.21
N THR A 41 -4.81 -2.08 -4.56
CA THR A 41 -3.71 -2.21 -5.53
C THR A 41 -2.39 -1.91 -4.83
N VAL A 42 -1.39 -2.76 -5.03
CA VAL A 42 -0.08 -2.66 -4.38
C VAL A 42 1.01 -2.51 -5.42
N VAL A 43 1.95 -1.61 -5.17
CA VAL A 43 3.11 -1.32 -6.03
C VAL A 43 4.37 -1.20 -5.18
N PRO A 44 5.48 -1.91 -5.49
CA PRO A 44 5.58 -2.97 -6.48
C PRO A 44 5.06 -4.31 -5.94
N CYS A 45 4.32 -5.07 -6.75
CA CYS A 45 3.91 -6.44 -6.53
C CYS A 45 3.63 -7.12 -7.87
N GLU A 46 4.43 -8.12 -8.25
CA GLU A 46 4.22 -8.88 -9.50
C GLU A 46 3.25 -10.05 -9.32
N SER A 47 3.34 -10.73 -8.18
CA SER A 47 2.53 -11.89 -7.83
C SER A 47 2.26 -11.93 -6.34
N GLU A 48 1.21 -12.64 -5.94
CA GLU A 48 0.86 -12.83 -4.54
C GLU A 48 1.42 -14.16 -4.01
N PRO A 49 1.96 -14.21 -2.78
CA PRO A 49 2.14 -13.09 -1.84
C PRO A 49 3.18 -12.09 -2.33
N CYS A 50 2.90 -10.80 -2.17
CA CYS A 50 3.82 -9.73 -2.63
C CYS A 50 5.18 -9.86 -1.93
N GLU A 51 6.27 -9.78 -2.71
CA GLU A 51 7.65 -9.78 -2.22
C GLU A 51 8.19 -8.35 -2.22
N PHE A 52 8.61 -7.86 -1.04
CA PHE A 52 9.15 -6.53 -0.86
C PHE A 52 10.60 -6.58 -0.43
N ALA A 53 11.45 -5.88 -1.18
CA ALA A 53 12.86 -5.74 -0.86
C ALA A 53 13.06 -4.79 0.33
N LYS A 54 13.98 -5.11 1.23
CA LYS A 54 14.45 -4.18 2.26
C LYS A 54 15.04 -2.90 1.64
N GLY A 55 14.81 -1.78 2.31
CA GLY A 55 15.20 -0.44 1.87
C GLY A 55 14.31 0.13 0.77
N SER A 56 13.22 -0.56 0.41
CA SER A 56 12.25 -0.08 -0.59
C SER A 56 11.06 0.64 0.03
N LYS A 57 10.18 1.14 -0.83
CA LYS A 57 8.90 1.75 -0.48
C LYS A 57 7.81 1.00 -1.23
N VAL A 58 6.68 0.79 -0.56
CA VAL A 58 5.49 0.14 -1.12
C VAL A 58 4.37 1.16 -1.12
N ASN A 59 3.75 1.39 -2.27
CA ASN A 59 2.54 2.19 -2.40
C ASN A 59 1.33 1.26 -2.39
N VAL A 60 0.38 1.55 -1.51
CA VAL A 60 -0.91 0.88 -1.43
C VAL A 60 -1.97 1.88 -1.86
N HIS A 61 -2.59 1.62 -3.00
CA HIS A 61 -3.76 2.35 -3.46
C HIS A 61 -5.02 1.57 -3.05
N PHE A 62 -5.86 2.22 -2.26
CA PHE A 62 -7.05 1.66 -1.67
C PHE A 62 -8.27 2.41 -2.19
N ILE A 63 -9.28 1.69 -2.69
CA ILE A 63 -10.58 2.25 -3.06
C ILE A 63 -11.65 1.57 -2.19
N GLY A 64 -12.43 2.37 -1.48
CA GLY A 64 -13.53 1.86 -0.66
C GLY A 64 -14.50 2.94 -0.22
N SER A 65 -15.63 2.53 0.36
CA SER A 65 -16.63 3.44 0.92
C SER A 65 -16.76 3.25 2.43
N PHE A 66 -16.92 4.38 3.11
CA PHE A 66 -17.02 4.45 4.57
C PHE A 66 -18.49 4.34 5.01
N SER A 67 -18.74 3.79 6.19
CA SER A 67 -20.11 3.56 6.70
C SER A 67 -20.83 4.80 7.20
N HIS A 68 -20.11 5.89 7.50
CA HIS A 68 -20.65 7.15 8.01
C HIS A 68 -19.78 8.34 7.60
N ASP A 69 -20.34 9.54 7.75
CA ASP A 69 -19.62 10.79 7.56
C ASP A 69 -18.54 10.97 8.63
N ALA A 70 -17.35 11.42 8.25
CA ALA A 70 -16.24 11.60 9.19
C ALA A 70 -15.29 12.71 8.74
N ASN A 71 -14.67 13.39 9.71
CA ASN A 71 -13.68 14.44 9.45
C ASN A 71 -12.23 13.98 9.66
N SER A 72 -12.03 12.77 10.19
CA SER A 72 -10.71 12.20 10.43
C SER A 72 -10.67 10.73 10.03
N VAL A 73 -9.55 10.32 9.47
CA VAL A 73 -9.29 8.94 9.05
C VAL A 73 -7.87 8.59 9.49
N ARG A 74 -7.73 7.47 10.19
CA ARG A 74 -6.45 6.96 10.70
C ARG A 74 -6.15 5.57 10.17
N VAL A 75 -4.86 5.28 10.04
CA VAL A 75 -4.37 3.94 9.68
C VAL A 75 -3.48 3.36 10.77
N GLN A 76 -3.60 2.06 11.00
CA GLN A 76 -2.77 1.29 11.91
C GLN A 76 -2.27 0.02 11.19
N PRO A 77 -1.13 0.12 10.47
CA PRO A 77 -0.52 -1.03 9.83
C PRO A 77 0.32 -1.84 10.83
N SER A 78 0.25 -3.17 10.75
CA SER A 78 1.06 -4.07 11.57
C SER A 78 1.42 -5.35 10.83
N VAL A 79 2.43 -6.06 11.32
CA VAL A 79 2.86 -7.39 10.85
C VAL A 79 2.84 -8.40 11.99
N ILE A 80 2.57 -9.66 11.68
CA ILE A 80 2.56 -10.75 12.65
C ILE A 80 3.93 -11.45 12.69
N VAL A 81 4.72 -11.17 13.71
CA VAL A 81 6.05 -11.79 13.92
C VAL A 81 6.00 -12.64 15.18
N ASP A 82 6.29 -13.93 15.08
CA ASP A 82 6.26 -14.88 16.22
C ASP A 82 4.97 -14.80 17.07
N LYS A 83 3.81 -14.67 16.40
CA LYS A 83 2.47 -14.51 17.00
C LYS A 83 2.24 -13.18 17.72
N MET A 84 3.16 -12.23 17.62
CA MET A 84 3.00 -10.86 18.13
C MET A 84 2.67 -9.90 16.99
N ASN A 85 1.77 -8.95 17.24
CA ASN A 85 1.50 -7.85 16.33
C ASN A 85 2.54 -6.74 16.54
N VAL A 86 3.31 -6.44 15.50
CA VAL A 86 4.30 -5.36 15.49
C VAL A 86 3.81 -4.26 14.56
N THR A 87 3.57 -3.07 15.09
CA THR A 87 3.15 -1.90 14.29
C THR A 87 4.27 -1.49 13.33
N LEU A 88 3.92 -1.24 12.07
CA LEU A 88 4.86 -0.70 11.10
C LEU A 88 5.07 0.79 11.38
N THR A 89 6.32 1.17 11.59
CA THR A 89 6.72 2.57 11.81
C THR A 89 6.94 3.29 10.48
N GLY A 90 6.93 4.63 10.51
CA GLY A 90 7.24 5.45 9.32
C GLY A 90 6.10 5.61 8.32
N VAL A 91 4.89 5.16 8.66
CA VAL A 91 3.66 5.41 7.91
C VAL A 91 2.93 6.60 8.53
N ASP A 92 2.46 7.53 7.70
CA ASP A 92 1.60 8.63 8.13
C ASP A 92 0.28 8.07 8.69
N GLN A 93 0.06 8.24 10.00
CA GLN A 93 -1.11 7.65 10.66
C GLN A 93 -2.41 8.41 10.37
N GLU A 94 -2.35 9.73 10.15
CA GLU A 94 -3.52 10.54 9.77
C GLU A 94 -3.58 10.63 8.24
N LEU A 95 -4.66 10.10 7.66
CA LEU A 95 -4.81 10.03 6.21
C LEU A 95 -5.45 11.30 5.61
N CYS A 96 -6.32 11.98 6.35
CA CYS A 96 -7.02 13.16 5.85
C CYS A 96 -6.06 14.27 5.41
N GLY A 97 -6.26 14.80 4.20
CA GLY A 97 -5.54 15.96 3.67
C GLY A 97 -4.23 15.64 2.96
N LYS A 98 -3.66 14.44 3.18
CA LYS A 98 -2.47 13.97 2.45
C LYS A 98 -2.74 12.75 1.58
N HIS A 99 -3.47 11.79 2.13
CA HIS A 99 -3.64 10.45 1.56
C HIS A 99 -5.08 10.20 1.12
N VAL A 100 -6.07 10.86 1.76
CA VAL A 100 -7.49 10.82 1.38
C VAL A 100 -8.13 12.21 1.53
N GLN A 101 -9.08 12.52 0.65
CA GLN A 101 -9.85 13.77 0.74
C GLN A 101 -10.94 13.67 1.81
N CYS A 102 -10.92 14.63 2.73
CA CYS A 102 -11.92 14.77 3.79
C CYS A 102 -12.68 16.11 3.62
N PRO A 103 -13.93 16.22 4.07
CA PRO A 103 -14.68 15.24 4.87
C PRO A 103 -15.10 13.99 4.07
N ILE A 104 -15.11 12.86 4.76
CA ILE A 104 -15.67 11.61 4.28
C ILE A 104 -17.19 11.73 4.30
N LYS A 105 -17.83 11.23 3.23
CA LYS A 105 -19.28 11.06 3.17
C LYS A 105 -19.61 9.59 3.13
N ALA A 106 -20.63 9.19 3.88
CA ALA A 106 -21.08 7.81 3.96
C ALA A 106 -21.41 7.26 2.58
N ASN A 107 -21.01 6.01 2.32
CA ASN A 107 -21.27 5.26 1.08
C ASN A 107 -20.69 5.88 -0.21
N GLU A 108 -19.91 6.96 -0.12
CA GLU A 108 -19.19 7.50 -1.26
C GLU A 108 -17.85 6.78 -1.41
N LEU A 109 -17.49 6.39 -2.64
CA LEU A 109 -16.17 5.82 -2.91
C LEU A 109 -15.09 6.89 -2.67
N ARG A 110 -14.02 6.45 -2.02
CA ARG A 110 -12.83 7.25 -1.74
C ARG A 110 -11.62 6.44 -2.15
N ASP A 111 -10.72 7.11 -2.86
CA ASP A 111 -9.37 6.67 -3.12
C ASP A 111 -8.46 7.15 -1.99
N ALA A 112 -7.53 6.29 -1.59
CA ALA A 112 -6.44 6.63 -0.72
C ALA A 112 -5.15 5.99 -1.22
N GLU A 113 -4.06 6.76 -1.23
CA GLU A 113 -2.73 6.25 -1.55
C GLU A 113 -1.85 6.34 -0.31
N ILE A 114 -1.21 5.23 0.08
CA ILE A 114 -0.41 5.14 1.31
C ILE A 114 0.95 4.56 0.97
N GLU A 115 2.01 5.32 1.25
CA GLU A 115 3.39 4.86 1.11
C GLU A 115 3.87 4.21 2.42
N ILE A 116 4.43 3.00 2.31
CA ILE A 116 4.93 2.21 3.43
C ILE A 116 6.42 1.94 3.22
N PRO A 117 7.31 2.44 4.11
CA PRO A 117 8.73 2.12 4.03
C PRO A 117 9.02 0.71 4.54
N ILE A 118 9.84 -0.04 3.81
CA ILE A 118 10.36 -1.34 4.21
C ILE A 118 11.79 -1.14 4.71
N PHE A 119 12.00 -1.06 6.02
CA PHE A 119 13.30 -0.73 6.57
C PHE A 119 14.31 -1.89 6.47
N ASN A 120 15.60 -1.54 6.31
CA ASN A 120 16.70 -2.52 6.26
C ASN A 120 16.86 -3.36 7.54
N VAL A 121 16.35 -2.88 8.67
CA VAL A 121 16.38 -3.61 9.94
C VAL A 121 15.33 -4.73 10.02
N TYR A 122 14.36 -4.75 9.11
CA TYR A 122 13.35 -5.80 9.09
C TYR A 122 13.97 -7.17 8.74
N PRO A 123 13.52 -8.26 9.38
CA PRO A 123 14.05 -9.60 9.10
C PRO A 123 13.60 -10.10 7.73
N ASN A 124 14.33 -11.08 7.18
CA ASN A 124 13.82 -11.88 6.06
C ASN A 124 12.72 -12.80 6.59
N ILE A 125 11.47 -12.59 6.15
CA ILE A 125 10.33 -13.30 6.73
C ILE A 125 9.19 -13.44 5.74
N LYS A 126 8.45 -14.54 5.86
CA LYS A 126 7.10 -14.71 5.29
C LYS A 126 6.11 -14.47 6.42
N THR A 127 5.29 -13.43 6.32
CA THR A 127 4.41 -12.98 7.41
C THR A 127 3.05 -12.53 6.88
N GLU A 128 2.13 -12.23 7.79
CA GLU A 128 0.84 -11.59 7.50
C GLU A 128 0.92 -10.11 7.92
N VAL A 129 0.54 -9.21 7.01
CA VAL A 129 0.26 -7.81 7.32
C VAL A 129 -1.19 -7.69 7.70
N VAL A 130 -1.47 -6.89 8.73
CA VAL A 130 -2.80 -6.44 9.12
C VAL A 130 -2.88 -4.94 8.92
N PHE A 131 -3.79 -4.50 8.06
CA PHE A 131 -4.05 -3.10 7.77
C PHE A 131 -5.41 -2.71 8.32
N MET A 132 -5.44 -1.84 9.32
CA MET A 132 -6.68 -1.33 9.91
C MET A 132 -6.83 0.16 9.59
N ILE A 133 -7.99 0.54 9.08
CA ILE A 133 -8.35 1.94 8.85
C ILE A 133 -9.57 2.29 9.70
N PHE A 134 -9.46 3.37 10.44
CA PHE A 134 -10.50 3.90 11.31
C PHE A 134 -10.98 5.25 10.78
N SER A 135 -12.28 5.50 10.82
CA SER A 135 -12.81 6.87 10.76
C SER A 135 -13.21 7.26 12.18
N GLU A 136 -12.64 8.35 12.68
CA GLU A 136 -12.75 8.74 14.09
C GLU A 136 -12.31 7.59 15.03
N ASN A 137 -13.27 6.88 15.65
CA ASN A 137 -13.02 5.73 16.55
C ASN A 137 -13.67 4.42 16.07
N VAL A 138 -14.20 4.39 14.84
CA VAL A 138 -14.90 3.23 14.28
C VAL A 138 -14.02 2.56 13.25
N LEU A 139 -13.84 1.24 13.38
CA LEU A 139 -13.12 0.44 12.41
C LEU A 139 -13.91 0.37 11.10
N GLN A 140 -13.32 0.87 10.01
CA GLN A 140 -13.93 0.87 8.69
C GLN A 140 -13.45 -0.30 7.86
N PHE A 141 -12.15 -0.51 7.82
CA PHE A 141 -11.54 -1.54 7.01
C PHE A 141 -10.51 -2.31 7.83
N CYS A 142 -10.56 -3.64 7.73
CA CYS A 142 -9.57 -4.54 8.28
C CYS A 142 -9.17 -5.53 7.18
N VAL A 143 -7.91 -5.46 6.76
CA VAL A 143 -7.36 -6.30 5.69
C VAL A 143 -6.20 -7.10 6.23
N ARG A 144 -6.21 -8.41 5.98
CA ARG A 144 -5.08 -9.31 6.24
C ARG A 144 -4.60 -9.91 4.93
N THR A 145 -3.30 -9.84 4.68
CA THR A 145 -2.70 -10.51 3.53
C THR A 145 -1.29 -11.00 3.83
N LYS A 146 -0.85 -12.04 3.11
CA LYS A 146 0.48 -12.61 3.26
C LYS A 146 1.47 -11.84 2.40
N ILE A 147 2.63 -11.57 2.96
CA ILE A 147 3.73 -10.89 2.28
C ILE A 147 5.05 -11.63 2.53
N ILE A 148 6.05 -11.30 1.71
CA ILE A 148 7.42 -11.74 1.88
C ILE A 148 8.30 -10.50 1.97
N ILE A 149 9.14 -10.40 3.00
CA ILE A 149 10.20 -9.40 3.09
C ILE A 149 11.52 -10.12 2.89
N SER A 150 12.33 -9.64 1.97
CA SER A 150 13.64 -10.20 1.63
C SER A 150 14.68 -9.10 1.38
N ASP A 151 15.95 -9.46 1.42
CA ASP A 151 17.00 -8.56 0.95
C ASP A 151 16.82 -8.28 -0.55
N LYS A 152 17.23 -7.08 -0.99
CA LYS A 152 17.20 -6.75 -2.43
C LYS A 152 18.09 -7.75 -3.18
N LYS A 153 17.49 -8.45 -4.16
CA LYS A 153 18.21 -9.37 -5.05
C LYS A 153 19.17 -8.62 -5.97
#